data_AF-A0A7W8LGV9-F1
#
_entry.id   AF-A0A7W8LGV9-F1
#
_cell.length_a   1.000
_cell.length_b   1.000
_cell.length_c   1.000
_cell.angle_alpha   90.00
_cell.angle_beta   90.00
_cell.angle_gamma   90.00
#
_symmetry.space_group_name_H-M   'P 1'
#
loop_
_entity.id
_entity.type
_entity.pdbx_description
1 polymer ?
#
loop_
_entity_poly.entity_id
_entity_poly.type
_entity_poly.pdbx_seq_one_letter_code
_entity_poly.pdbx_strand_id
1 'polypeptide(L)'
;MEVISALARLDGSVGWTAMIGSASAIMSPRLPRQTYDLMSRDKSDVIIASVSPRRRHRENAGRVARQRPLASCCHHADWMMGICVMSEGGKPLSLWAGGDAAPPLVRCVARPASA
;
A
#
# COMPACT_ATOMS: atom_id res chain seq x y z
N MET A 1 -18.22 -10.77 -4.72
CA MET A 1 -18.74 -9.44 -4.37
C MET A 1 -19.94 -9.50 -3.42
N GLU A 2 -20.82 -10.50 -3.54
CA GLU A 2 -22.03 -10.64 -2.72
C GLU A 2 -21.77 -10.53 -1.20
N VAL A 3 -20.73 -11.17 -0.69
CA VAL A 3 -20.35 -11.10 0.74
C VAL A 3 -20.04 -9.67 1.19
N ILE A 4 -19.21 -8.95 0.43
CA ILE A 4 -18.86 -7.55 0.74
C ILE A 4 -20.10 -6.66 0.70
N SER A 5 -20.97 -6.86 -0.31
CA SER A 5 -22.21 -6.11 -0.44
C SER A 5 -23.20 -6.40 0.69
N ALA A 6 -23.30 -7.65 1.14
CA ALA A 6 -24.12 -8.02 2.29
C ALA A 6 -23.61 -7.37 3.57
N LEU A 7 -22.30 -7.38 3.81
CA LEU A 7 -21.67 -6.70 4.95
C LEU A 7 -21.89 -5.18 4.89
N ALA A 8 -21.71 -4.56 3.73
CA ALA A 8 -21.90 -3.12 3.54
C ALA A 8 -23.35 -2.66 3.76
N ARG A 9 -24.34 -3.52 3.50
CA ARG A 9 -25.76 -3.24 3.79
C ARG A 9 -26.06 -3.20 5.29
N LEU A 10 -25.29 -3.94 6.09
CA LEU A 10 -25.40 -3.92 7.55
C LEU A 10 -24.62 -2.76 8.16
N ASP A 11 -23.37 -2.59 7.73
CA ASP A 11 -22.49 -1.50 8.13
C ASP A 11 -21.46 -1.21 7.02
N GLY A 12 -21.45 0.05 6.55
CA GLY A 12 -20.56 0.47 5.47
C GLY A 12 -19.07 0.37 5.82
N SER A 13 -18.70 0.56 7.09
CA SER A 13 -17.32 0.47 7.58
C SER A 13 -16.84 -0.98 7.62
N VAL A 14 -17.71 -1.93 7.99
CA VAL A 14 -17.43 -3.37 7.93
C VAL A 14 -17.26 -3.82 6.48
N GLY A 15 -18.16 -3.41 5.59
CA GLY A 15 -18.04 -3.68 4.15
C GLY A 15 -16.74 -3.12 3.56
N TRP A 16 -16.37 -1.89 3.92
CA TRP A 16 -15.11 -1.26 3.51
C TRP A 16 -13.88 -2.01 4.03
N THR A 17 -13.91 -2.44 5.29
CA THR A 17 -12.82 -3.21 5.90
C THR A 17 -12.64 -4.58 5.23
N ALA A 18 -13.74 -5.29 4.98
CA ALA A 18 -13.71 -6.58 4.28
C ALA A 18 -13.15 -6.46 2.86
N MET A 19 -13.49 -5.37 2.18
CA MET A 19 -12.98 -5.06 0.83
C MET A 19 -11.47 -4.77 0.83
N ILE A 20 -10.97 -4.01 1.82
CA ILE A 20 -9.52 -3.77 1.99
C ILE A 20 -8.77 -5.07 2.31
N GLY A 21 -9.30 -5.89 3.22
CA GLY A 21 -8.73 -7.21 3.53
C GLY A 21 -8.65 -8.10 2.29
N SER A 22 -9.72 -8.13 1.49
CA SER A 22 -9.75 -8.90 0.23
C SER A 22 -8.72 -8.39 -0.79
N ALA A 23 -8.55 -7.07 -0.91
CA ALA A 23 -7.54 -6.49 -1.78
C ALA A 23 -6.11 -6.85 -1.34
N SER A 24 -5.89 -6.99 -0.03
CA SER A 24 -4.60 -7.40 0.54
C SER A 24 -4.20 -8.79 0.06
N ALA A 25 -5.13 -9.75 0.07
CA ALA A 25 -4.91 -11.12 -0.41
C ALA A 25 -4.61 -11.19 -1.92
N ILE A 26 -5.18 -10.29 -2.71
CA ILE A 26 -4.91 -10.20 -4.16
C ILE A 26 -3.54 -9.56 -4.44
N MET A 27 -3.13 -8.60 -3.61
CA MET A 27 -1.91 -7.82 -3.83
C MET A 27 -0.66 -8.51 -3.27
N SER A 28 -0.76 -9.24 -2.16
CA SER A 28 0.38 -9.93 -1.54
C SER A 28 1.17 -10.84 -2.51
N PRO A 29 0.57 -11.71 -3.36
CA PRO A 29 1.33 -12.56 -4.28
C PRO A 29 1.98 -11.79 -5.45
N ARG A 30 1.63 -10.50 -5.65
CA ARG A 30 2.25 -9.65 -6.69
C ARG A 30 3.54 -9.00 -6.22
N LEU A 31 3.86 -9.12 -4.94
CA LEU A 31 5.12 -8.62 -4.39
C LEU A 31 6.29 -9.54 -4.78
N PRO A 32 7.53 -9.02 -4.80
CA PRO A 32 8.71 -9.86 -4.93
C PRO A 32 8.67 -11.00 -3.90
N ARG A 33 9.05 -12.21 -4.31
CA ARG A 33 8.93 -13.42 -3.50
C ARG A 33 9.53 -13.28 -2.10
N GLN A 34 10.70 -12.65 -1.99
CA GLN A 34 11.34 -12.37 -0.70
C GLN A 34 10.45 -11.53 0.23
N THR A 35 9.75 -10.52 -0.29
CA THR A 35 8.83 -9.68 0.48
C THR A 35 7.56 -10.45 0.86
N TYR A 36 7.03 -11.24 -0.05
CA TYR A 36 5.86 -12.09 0.21
C TYR A 36 6.15 -13.12 1.32
N ASP A 37 7.30 -13.81 1.22
CA ASP A 37 7.74 -14.80 2.20
C ASP A 37 7.97 -14.14 3.56
N LEU A 38 8.53 -12.91 3.59
CA LEU A 38 8.69 -12.14 4.82
C LEU A 38 7.34 -11.78 5.45
N MET A 39 6.38 -11.33 4.64
CA MET A 39 5.04 -10.93 5.13
C MET A 39 4.23 -12.12 5.62
N SER A 40 4.34 -13.26 4.93
CA SER A 40 3.54 -14.47 5.21
C SER A 40 4.23 -15.42 6.20
N ARG A 41 5.42 -15.08 6.70
CA ARG A 41 6.21 -15.95 7.57
C ARG A 41 5.50 -16.28 8.88
N ASP A 42 4.85 -15.29 9.47
CA ASP A 42 4.25 -15.40 10.80
C ASP A 42 2.75 -15.68 10.74
N LYS A 43 2.08 -15.30 9.63
CA LYS A 43 0.63 -15.51 9.41
C LYS A 43 0.34 -15.68 7.92
N SER A 44 -0.57 -16.59 7.59
CA SER A 44 -1.10 -16.74 6.22
C SER A 44 -2.09 -15.62 5.86
N ASP A 45 -2.78 -15.07 6.86
CA ASP A 45 -3.93 -14.17 6.69
C ASP A 45 -3.52 -12.72 6.94
N VAL A 46 -2.56 -12.24 6.15
CA VAL A 46 -1.97 -10.90 6.33
C VAL A 46 -2.93 -9.80 5.85
N ILE A 47 -3.30 -8.89 6.74
CA ILE A 47 -4.08 -7.69 6.38
C ILE A 47 -3.12 -6.54 6.05
N ILE A 48 -3.26 -5.97 4.86
CA ILE A 48 -2.45 -4.85 4.36
C ILE A 48 -3.33 -3.59 4.30
N ALA A 49 -3.12 -2.66 5.21
CA ALA A 49 -3.72 -1.33 5.07
C ALA A 49 -2.95 -0.51 4.04
N SER A 50 -3.68 0.05 3.07
CA SER A 50 -3.13 0.96 2.08
C SER A 50 -3.18 2.40 2.57
N VAL A 51 -2.13 3.16 2.27
CA VAL A 51 -2.10 4.62 2.43
C VAL A 51 -2.02 5.31 1.09
N SER A 52 -2.66 6.48 1.00
CA SER A 52 -2.63 7.31 -0.20
C SER A 52 -1.21 7.69 -0.63
N PRO A 53 -0.96 7.80 -1.95
CA PRO A 53 0.37 8.09 -2.47
C PRO A 53 0.90 9.45 -2.03
N ARG A 54 2.18 9.51 -1.61
CA ARG A 54 2.90 10.77 -1.37
C ARG A 54 4.11 10.88 -2.31
N ARG A 55 4.43 12.10 -2.75
CA ARG A 55 5.66 12.36 -3.52
C ARG A 55 6.88 12.13 -2.62
N ARG A 56 7.88 11.41 -3.12
CA ARG A 56 9.11 11.05 -2.41
C ARG A 56 10.33 11.38 -3.26
N HIS A 57 11.25 12.13 -2.68
CA HIS A 57 12.54 12.42 -3.29
C HIS A 57 13.45 11.20 -3.22
N ARG A 58 14.14 10.89 -4.32
CA ARG A 58 15.08 9.77 -4.49
C ARG A 58 16.15 9.72 -3.40
N GLU A 59 16.61 10.90 -2.96
CA GLU A 59 17.60 11.08 -1.88
C GLU A 59 17.13 10.53 -0.53
N ASN A 60 15.82 10.39 -0.32
CA ASN A 60 15.22 9.89 0.91
C ASN A 60 14.68 8.47 0.79
N ALA A 61 15.10 7.67 -0.20
CA ALA A 61 14.59 6.33 -0.50
C ALA A 61 14.66 5.32 0.68
N GLY A 62 15.43 5.62 1.75
CA GLY A 62 15.48 4.84 3.00
C GLY A 62 14.74 5.43 4.21
N ARG A 63 14.43 6.74 4.24
CA ARG A 63 13.71 7.38 5.36
C ARG A 63 12.25 7.64 5.00
N VAL A 64 11.34 6.90 5.65
CA VAL A 64 9.89 7.11 5.52
C VAL A 64 9.50 8.30 6.39
N ALA A 65 8.89 9.34 5.81
CA ALA A 65 8.34 10.45 6.57
C ALA A 65 7.24 9.93 7.53
N ARG A 66 7.32 10.33 8.79
CA ARG A 66 6.70 9.65 9.95
C ARG A 66 5.19 9.83 10.13
N GLN A 67 4.48 10.63 9.33
CA GLN A 67 3.05 10.85 9.55
C GLN A 67 2.24 10.71 8.26
N ARG A 68 1.21 9.84 8.34
CA ARG A 68 0.20 9.59 7.31
C ARG A 68 -1.17 9.71 7.97
N PRO A 69 -1.95 10.77 7.71
CA PRO A 69 -3.14 11.09 8.50
C PRO A 69 -4.38 10.23 8.20
N LEU A 70 -4.37 9.40 7.14
CA LEU A 70 -5.52 8.57 6.79
C LEU A 70 -5.08 7.23 6.21
N ALA A 71 -5.22 6.16 7.00
CA ALA A 71 -5.20 4.80 6.49
C ALA A 71 -6.42 4.07 7.06
N SER A 72 -7.33 3.66 6.18
CA SER A 72 -8.41 2.78 6.59
C SER A 72 -7.85 1.46 7.12
N CYS A 73 -8.45 0.94 8.19
CA CYS A 73 -8.11 -0.35 8.80
C CYS A 73 -6.70 -0.41 9.42
N CYS A 74 -6.04 0.72 9.69
CA CYS A 74 -4.71 0.73 10.33
C CYS A 74 -4.67 -0.01 11.68
N HIS A 75 -5.77 -0.02 12.43
CA HIS A 75 -5.88 -0.73 13.71
C HIS A 75 -5.93 -2.26 13.57
N HIS A 76 -6.31 -2.78 12.40
CA HIS A 76 -6.45 -4.22 12.13
C HIS A 76 -5.39 -4.74 11.15
N ALA A 77 -4.47 -3.87 10.70
CA ALA A 77 -3.46 -4.23 9.72
C ALA A 77 -2.24 -4.86 10.39
N ASP A 78 -1.73 -5.93 9.80
CA ASP A 78 -0.40 -6.47 10.15
C ASP A 78 0.71 -5.67 9.44
N TRP A 79 0.41 -5.16 8.24
CA TRP A 79 1.33 -4.39 7.41
C TRP A 79 0.70 -3.11 6.88
N MET A 80 1.51 -2.06 6.83
CA MET A 80 1.17 -0.77 6.24
C MET A 80 1.89 -0.61 4.90
N MET A 81 1.15 -0.59 3.81
CA MET A 81 1.68 -0.38 2.47
C MET A 81 1.36 1.02 1.97
N GLY A 82 2.37 1.68 1.40
CA GLY A 82 2.18 2.98 0.78
C GLY A 82 2.86 3.11 -0.56
N ILE A 83 2.23 3.91 -1.40
CA ILE A 83 2.69 4.21 -2.74
C ILE A 83 3.50 5.52 -2.68
N CYS A 84 4.66 5.54 -3.33
CA CYS A 84 5.53 6.71 -3.37
C CYS A 84 5.86 7.06 -4.81
N VAL A 85 5.54 8.29 -5.22
CA VAL A 85 6.00 8.84 -6.51
C VAL A 85 7.44 9.25 -6.36
N MET A 86 8.35 8.66 -7.13
CA MET A 86 9.77 8.98 -7.08
C MET A 86 10.03 10.33 -7.78
N SER A 87 10.80 11.21 -7.14
CA SER A 87 11.21 12.50 -7.70
C SER A 87 12.71 12.75 -7.54
N GLU A 88 13.29 13.50 -8.47
CA GLU A 88 14.69 13.93 -8.47
C GLU A 88 14.73 15.44 -8.78
N GLY A 89 15.41 16.23 -7.94
CA GLY A 89 15.39 17.70 -8.09
C GLY A 89 13.98 18.33 -8.05
N GLY A 90 13.01 17.70 -7.39
CA GLY A 90 11.62 18.17 -7.34
C GLY A 90 10.75 17.74 -8.53
N LYS A 91 11.32 17.15 -9.57
CA LYS A 91 10.58 16.65 -10.74
C LYS A 91 10.30 15.15 -10.59
N PRO A 92 9.08 14.67 -10.84
CA PRO A 92 8.80 13.23 -10.88
C PRO A 92 9.71 12.54 -11.89
N LEU A 93 10.28 11.40 -11.49
CA LEU A 93 10.95 10.52 -12.41
C LEU A 93 9.90 9.84 -13.28
N SER A 94 10.15 9.71 -14.57
CA SER A 94 9.27 8.96 -15.47
C SER A 94 9.61 7.47 -15.40
N LEU A 95 8.59 6.60 -15.51
CA LEU A 95 8.76 5.14 -15.54
C LEU A 95 9.55 4.67 -16.77
N TRP A 96 9.45 5.42 -17.87
CA TRP A 96 10.20 5.19 -19.11
C TRP A 96 10.60 6.52 -19.74
N ALA A 97 11.61 6.49 -20.61
CA ALA A 97 12.12 7.66 -21.33
C ALA A 97 11.13 8.09 -22.42
N GLY A 98 10.10 8.86 -22.05
CA GLY A 98 9.02 9.29 -22.94
C GLY A 98 8.58 10.75 -22.78
N GLY A 99 9.41 11.61 -22.16
CA GLY A 99 9.08 13.01 -21.91
C GLY A 99 7.99 13.22 -20.83
N ASP A 100 7.46 14.44 -20.74
CA ASP A 100 6.50 14.89 -19.71
C ASP A 100 5.17 14.11 -19.68
N ALA A 101 4.90 13.27 -20.70
CA ALA A 101 3.72 12.41 -20.78
C ALA A 101 3.91 11.00 -20.18
N ALA A 102 5.14 10.62 -19.82
CA ALA A 102 5.39 9.31 -19.25
C ALA A 102 4.89 9.23 -17.80
N PRO A 103 4.22 8.13 -17.40
CA PRO A 103 3.69 7.98 -16.05
C PRO A 103 4.84 8.04 -15.03
N PRO A 104 4.60 8.64 -13.85
CA PRO A 104 5.63 8.75 -12.85
C PRO A 104 6.08 7.36 -12.37
N LEU A 105 7.38 7.22 -12.13
CA LEU A 105 7.96 6.07 -11.47
C LEU A 105 7.41 6.02 -10.05
N VAL A 106 6.68 4.96 -9.77
CA VAL A 106 6.04 4.72 -8.49
C VAL A 106 6.69 3.51 -7.83
N ARG A 107 6.94 3.61 -6.52
CA ARG A 107 7.39 2.47 -5.70
C ARG A 107 6.41 2.21 -4.56
N CYS A 108 6.13 0.93 -4.31
CA CYS A 108 5.48 0.50 -3.09
C CYS A 108 6.51 0.33 -1.98
N VAL A 109 6.15 0.78 -0.78
CA VAL A 109 6.91 0.57 0.45
C VAL A 109 5.96 -0.09 1.45
N ALA A 110 6.35 -1.25 1.97
CA ALA A 110 5.63 -1.96 3.02
C ALA A 110 6.45 -1.92 4.32
N ARG A 111 5.76 -1.76 5.45
CA ARG A 111 6.34 -1.85 6.80
C ARG A 111 5.38 -2.56 7.75
N PRO A 112 5.88 -3.26 8.79
CA PRO A 112 5.02 -3.78 9.86
C PRO A 112 4.22 -2.64 10.51
N ALA A 113 2.97 -2.92 10.90
CA ALA A 113 2.10 -1.94 11.55
C ALA A 113 2.50 -1.66 13.01
N SER A 114 3.09 -2.64 13.70
CA SER A 114 3.63 -2.52 15.06
C SER A 114 5.15 -2.31 15.04
N ALA A 115 5.61 -1.08 14.79
CA ALA A 115 7.03 -0.71 14.82
C ALA A 115 7.25 0.70 15.38
#